data_AF-A0A6L3XV51-F1
#
_entry.id   AF-A0A6L3XV51-F1
#
_cell.length_a   1.000
_cell.length_b   1.000
_cell.length_c   1.000
_cell.angle_alpha   90.00
_cell.angle_beta   90.00
_cell.angle_gamma   90.00
#
_symmetry.space_group_name_H-M   'P 1'
#
loop_
_entity.id
_entity.type
_entity.pdbx_description
1 polymer ?
#
loop_
_entity_poly.entity_id
_entity_poly.type
_entity_poly.pdbx_seq_one_letter_code
_entity_poly.pdbx_strand_id
1 'polypeptide(L)' 'DNLIAEAKSITDREKRVALYKQAQQMMHDQMPAVMIAHSTIFEPVRKEVTGYEIDPFGKHLFWQVDLKE' A
#
# COMPACT_ATOMS: atom_id res chain seq x y z
N ASP A 1 -9.65 -9.52 -17.05
CA ASP A 1 -9.16 -10.63 -16.19
C ASP A 1 -7.76 -11.14 -16.55
N ASN A 2 -7.49 -11.50 -17.80
CA ASN A 2 -6.21 -12.11 -18.20
C ASN A 2 -4.95 -11.29 -17.84
N LEU A 3 -5.02 -9.96 -17.97
CA LEU A 3 -3.86 -9.08 -17.78
C LEU A 3 -3.38 -9.02 -16.32
N ILE A 4 -4.30 -9.06 -15.35
CA ILE A 4 -3.96 -9.12 -13.92
C ILE A 4 -3.49 -10.53 -13.53
N ALA A 5 -4.08 -11.57 -14.12
CA ALA A 5 -3.66 -12.95 -13.89
C ALA A 5 -2.23 -13.20 -14.40
N GLU A 6 -1.90 -12.70 -15.59
CA GLU A 6 -0.55 -12.75 -16.15
C GLU A 6 0.45 -12.00 -15.26
N ALA A 7 0.12 -10.76 -14.86
CA ALA A 7 0.97 -9.97 -13.96
C ALA A 7 1.24 -10.67 -12.61
N LYS A 8 0.31 -11.49 -12.11
CA LYS A 8 0.53 -12.28 -10.88
C LYS A 8 1.51 -13.43 -11.07
N SER A 9 1.58 -14.01 -12.27
CA SER A 9 2.42 -15.18 -12.59
C SER A 9 3.88 -14.83 -12.90
N ILE A 10 4.16 -13.61 -13.37
CA ILE A 10 5.50 -13.16 -13.75
C ILE A 10 6.34 -12.83 -12.52
N THR A 11 7.60 -13.25 -12.48
CA THR A 11 8.54 -12.93 -11.39
C THR A 11 9.31 -11.63 -11.63
N ASP A 12 9.52 -11.26 -12.90
CA ASP A 12 10.17 -10.03 -13.33
C ASP A 12 9.37 -8.79 -12.90
N ARG A 13 10.00 -7.92 -12.11
CA ARG A 13 9.36 -6.72 -11.56
C ARG A 13 9.01 -5.69 -12.62
N GLU A 14 9.89 -5.45 -13.59
CA GLU A 14 9.67 -4.41 -14.60
C GLU A 14 8.51 -4.77 -15.52
N LYS A 15 8.44 -6.04 -15.93
CA LYS A 15 7.32 -6.58 -16.72
C LYS A 15 6.01 -6.48 -15.95
N ARG A 16 6.02 -6.80 -14.65
CA ARG A 16 4.84 -6.62 -13.77
C ARG A 16 4.38 -5.17 -13.68
N VAL A 17 5.31 -4.23 -13.54
CA VAL A 17 4.97 -2.79 -13.48
C VAL A 17 4.30 -2.35 -14.77
N ALA A 18 4.80 -2.77 -15.94
CA ALA A 18 4.19 -2.43 -17.22
C ALA A 18 2.74 -2.94 -17.33
N LEU A 19 2.50 -4.19 -16.93
CA LEU A 19 1.16 -4.78 -16.94
C LEU A 19 0.20 -4.07 -15.97
N TYR A 20 0.62 -3.78 -14.73
CA TYR A 20 -0.26 -3.06 -13.80
C TYR A 20 -0.61 -1.65 -14.25
N LYS A 21 0.31 -0.94 -14.94
CA LYS A 21 0.00 0.36 -15.55
C LYS A 21 -1.07 0.25 -16.64
N GLN A 22 -0.97 -0.76 -17.50
CA GLN A 22 -1.99 -1.03 -18.52
C GLN A 22 -3.35 -1.36 -17.89
N ALA A 23 -3.36 -2.15 -16.81
CA ALA A 23 -4.60 -2.46 -16.08
C ALA A 23 -5.26 -1.21 -15.49
N GLN A 24 -4.47 -0.29 -14.91
CA GLN A 24 -4.97 0.96 -14.34
C GLN A 24 -5.55 1.88 -15.42
N GLN A 25 -4.91 1.97 -16.59
CA GLN A 25 -5.44 2.74 -17.72
C GLN A 25 -6.80 2.19 -18.16
N MET A 26 -6.91 0.87 -18.35
CA MET A 26 -8.17 0.23 -18.72
C MET A 26 -9.28 0.46 -17.67
N MET A 27 -8.94 0.38 -16.38
CA MET A 27 -9.89 0.67 -15.30
C MET A 27 -10.35 2.13 -15.32
N HIS A 28 -9.44 3.08 -15.57
CA HIS A 28 -9.79 4.48 -15.73
C HIS A 28 -10.73 4.69 -16.93
N ASP A 29 -10.44 4.10 -18.08
CA ASP A 29 -11.22 4.27 -19.31
C ASP A 29 -12.63 3.66 -19.22
N GLN A 30 -12.76 2.57 -18.47
CA GLN A 30 -14.06 1.89 -18.26
C GLN A 30 -14.87 2.51 -17.11
N MET A 31 -14.24 3.33 -16.25
CA MET A 31 -14.86 3.98 -15.09
C MET A 31 -15.81 3.07 -14.26
N PRO A 32 -15.43 1.83 -13.89
CA PRO A 32 -16.33 0.93 -13.16
C PRO A 32 -16.60 1.40 -11.71
N ALA A 33 -15.73 2.25 -11.18
CA ALA A 33 -15.85 2.87 -9.86
C ALA A 33 -15.23 4.27 -9.91
N VAL A 34 -15.72 5.18 -9.05
CA VAL A 34 -15.16 6.52 -8.90
C VAL A 34 -14.10 6.49 -7.79
N MET A 35 -12.84 6.68 -8.17
CA MET A 35 -11.71 6.74 -7.24
C MET A 35 -11.67 8.14 -6.61
N ILE A 36 -12.10 8.29 -5.35
CA ILE A 36 -12.26 9.59 -4.70
C ILE A 36 -10.95 10.07 -4.05
N ALA A 37 -10.32 9.24 -3.21
CA ALA A 37 -9.15 9.65 -2.44
C ALA A 37 -8.32 8.47 -1.91
N HIS A 38 -7.09 8.79 -1.53
CA HIS A 38 -6.23 7.97 -0.67
C HIS A 38 -5.92 8.80 0.58
N SER A 39 -6.16 8.26 1.78
CA SER A 39 -6.07 9.01 3.04
C SER A 39 -4.65 9.12 3.57
N THR A 40 -4.31 10.26 4.17
CA THR A 40 -3.11 10.40 5.02
C THR A 40 -3.37 9.74 6.37
N ILE A 41 -2.42 8.92 6.83
CA ILE A 41 -2.51 8.22 8.12
C ILE A 41 -1.83 9.08 9.20
N PHE A 42 -2.52 9.26 10.32
CA PHE A 42 -2.01 9.98 11.49
C PHE A 42 -2.19 9.11 12.74
N GLU A 43 -1.10 8.81 13.41
CA GLU A 43 -1.06 8.00 14.63
C GLU A 43 -0.35 8.80 15.72
N PRO A 44 -1.09 9.46 16.63
CA PRO A 44 -0.47 10.24 17.70
C PRO A 44 0.18 9.31 18.72
N VAL A 45 1.47 9.53 18.94
CA VAL A 45 2.29 8.74 19.85
C VAL A 45 2.75 9.63 21.01
N ARG A 46 2.74 9.09 22.23
CA ARG A 46 3.22 9.78 23.43
C ARG A 46 4.73 10.07 23.31
N LYS A 47 5.21 11.18 23.89
CA LYS A 47 6.61 11.62 23.75
C LYS A 47 7.62 10.64 24.35
N GLU A 48 7.17 9.87 25.34
CA GLU A 48 7.94 8.87 26.07
C GLU A 48 8.13 7.60 25.23
N VAL A 49 7.26 7.36 24.24
CA VAL A 49 7.32 6.16 23.39
C VAL A 49 8.42 6.29 22.34
N THR A 50 9.22 5.25 22.22
CA THR A 50 10.33 5.13 21.28
C THR A 50 10.22 3.86 20.46
N GLY A 51 10.81 3.85 19.27
CA GLY A 51 10.80 2.68 18.38
C GLY A 51 9.45 2.42 17.68
N TYR A 52 8.44 3.26 17.90
CA TYR A 52 7.16 3.15 17.19
C TYR A 52 7.30 3.60 15.73
N GLU A 53 6.89 2.73 14.81
CA GLU A 53 6.85 2.99 13.38
C GLU A 53 5.44 2.69 12.84
N ILE A 54 4.93 3.57 11.97
CA ILE A 54 3.62 3.39 11.33
C ILE A 54 3.74 2.26 10.30
N ASP A 55 2.96 1.19 10.47
CA ASP A 55 2.85 0.13 9.46
C ASP A 55 2.03 0.65 8.27
N PRO A 56 2.56 0.65 7.03
CA PRO A 56 1.79 1.04 5.84
C PRO A 56 0.54 0.18 5.61
N PHE A 57 0.42 -1.00 6.25
CA PHE A 57 -0.77 -1.85 6.23
C PHE A 57 -1.78 -1.53 7.36
N GLY A 58 -1.53 -0.51 8.18
CA GLY A 58 -2.45 -0.03 9.21
C GLY A 58 -2.50 -0.87 10.48
N LYS A 59 -1.47 -1.67 10.76
CA LYS A 59 -1.35 -2.41 12.03
C LYS A 59 -0.53 -1.59 13.03
N HIS A 60 -0.76 -1.87 14.31
CA HIS A 60 0.06 -1.34 15.40
C HIS A 60 1.03 -2.43 15.87
N LEU A 61 2.32 -2.28 15.54
CA LEU A 61 3.37 -3.23 15.87
C LEU A 61 4.17 -2.73 17.08
N PHE A 62 4.14 -3.48 18.18
CA PHE A 62 4.76 -3.05 19.46
C PHE A 62 6.05 -3.78 19.81
N TRP A 63 6.55 -4.67 18.95
CA TRP A 63 7.70 -5.55 19.24
C TRP A 63 9.00 -4.78 19.46
N GLN A 64 9.18 -3.67 18.74
CA GLN A 64 10.36 -2.81 18.83
C GLN A 64 10.14 -1.54 19.67
N VAL A 65 9.00 -1.46 20.38
CA VAL A 65 8.57 -0.26 21.09
C VAL A 65 9.02 -0.29 22.54
N ASP A 66 9.53 0.84 23.03
CA ASP A 66 9.98 1.02 24.41
C ASP A 66 9.58 2.40 24.96
N LEU A 67 9.69 2.58 26.28
CA LEU A 67 9.45 3.84 26.98
C LEU A 67 10.77 4.44 27.47
N LYS A 68 10.97 5.73 27.22
CA LYS A 68 12.01 6.51 27.91
C LYS A 68 11.61 6.65 29.37
N GLU A 69 12.57 6.43 30.27
CA GLU A 69 12.48 6.83 31.69
C GLU A 69 12.40 8.36 31.85
#